data_AF-A0A2G2X3E4-F1
#
_entry.id   AF-A0A2G2X3E4-F1
#
_cell.length_a   1.000
_cell.length_b   1.000
_cell.length_c   1.000
_cell.angle_alpha   90.00
_cell.angle_beta   90.00
_cell.angle_gamma   90.00
#
_symmetry.space_group_name_H-M   'P 1'
#
loop_
_entity.id
_entity.type
_entity.pdbx_description
1 polymer ?
#
loop_
_entity_poly.entity_id
_entity_poly.type
_entity_poly.pdbx_seq_one_letter_code
_entity_poly.pdbx_strand_id
1 'polypeptide(L)'
;MGFMDRDESWNLFKSAVFSNEALSSEYETIGKHIAEKCHGLPLSIVVVAGLLKSKRTTEDWKSVVKDVKSFITTDPDEQCSRVLGLSYNHLTSDLNACLLNFVIFQKTLIFQ
;
A
#
# COMPACT_ATOMS: atom_id res chain seq x y z
N MET A 1 -14.50 5.94 -11.23
CA MET A 1 -14.18 5.10 -10.05
C MET A 1 -14.13 6.03 -8.86
N GLY A 2 -14.98 5.84 -7.84
CA GLY A 2 -15.07 6.76 -6.70
C GLY A 2 -13.96 6.49 -5.68
N PHE A 3 -13.60 7.52 -4.90
CA PHE A 3 -12.75 7.37 -3.72
C PHE A 3 -13.56 6.76 -2.57
N MET A 4 -12.91 5.93 -1.76
CA MET A 4 -13.47 5.38 -0.53
C MET A 4 -13.62 6.46 0.54
N ASP A 5 -14.68 6.36 1.34
CA ASP A 5 -14.77 7.16 2.56
C ASP A 5 -13.78 6.70 3.65
N ARG A 6 -13.79 7.36 4.81
CA ARG A 6 -12.85 7.04 5.90
C ARG A 6 -13.06 5.66 6.49
N ASP A 7 -14.31 5.23 6.64
CA ASP A 7 -14.64 3.95 7.25
C ASP A 7 -14.35 2.81 6.28
N GLU A 8 -14.72 2.97 5.00
CA GLU A 8 -14.35 2.06 3.92
C GLU A 8 -12.83 1.92 3.79
N SER A 9 -12.10 3.03 3.82
CA SER A 9 -10.63 3.04 3.72
C SER A 9 -9.99 2.31 4.90
N TRP A 10 -10.47 2.56 6.11
CA TRP A 10 -9.98 1.89 7.31
C TRP A 10 -10.30 0.39 7.30
N ASN A 11 -11.50 0.00 6.89
CA ASN A 11 -11.89 -1.40 6.80
C ASN A 11 -11.02 -2.17 5.80
N LEU A 12 -10.75 -1.57 4.63
CA LEU A 12 -9.83 -2.15 3.65
C LEU A 12 -8.41 -2.27 4.22
N PHE A 13 -7.88 -1.20 4.83
CA PHE A 13 -6.54 -1.22 5.43
C PHE A 13 -6.42 -2.32 6.50
N LYS A 14 -7.39 -2.39 7.42
CA LYS A 14 -7.41 -3.37 8.51
C LYS A 14 -7.42 -4.80 7.98
N SER A 15 -8.27 -5.09 6.99
CA SER A 15 -8.35 -6.42 6.38
C SER A 15 -7.06 -6.80 5.63
N ALA A 16 -6.43 -5.85 4.94
CA ALA A 16 -5.22 -6.07 4.16
C ALA A 16 -3.98 -6.35 5.04
N VAL A 17 -3.81 -5.62 6.15
CA VAL A 17 -2.67 -5.80 7.04
C VAL A 17 -2.83 -7.03 7.95
N PHE A 18 -4.01 -7.19 8.55
CA PHE A 18 -4.16 -8.04 9.74
C PHE A 18 -5.01 -9.28 9.55
N SER A 19 -5.52 -9.56 8.35
CA SER A 19 -6.38 -10.73 8.12
C SER A 19 -7.54 -10.84 9.12
N ASN A 20 -8.06 -9.69 9.59
CA ASN A 20 -9.08 -9.54 10.65
C ASN A 20 -8.66 -9.97 12.08
N GLU A 21 -7.37 -10.06 12.39
CA GLU A 21 -6.89 -10.23 13.76
C GLU A 21 -7.12 -8.95 14.62
N ALA A 22 -7.22 -9.15 15.93
CA ALA A 22 -7.40 -8.06 16.88
C ALA A 22 -6.10 -7.25 17.03
N LEU A 23 -6.22 -5.93 17.00
CA LEU A 23 -5.10 -5.01 17.18
C LEU A 23 -5.04 -4.46 18.58
N SER A 24 -3.81 -4.21 19.06
CA SER A 24 -3.66 -3.28 20.18
C SER A 24 -4.13 -1.88 19.76
N SER A 25 -4.64 -1.10 20.71
CA SER A 25 -5.08 0.28 20.48
C SER A 25 -4.04 1.18 19.82
N GLU A 26 -2.75 0.94 20.06
CA GLU A 26 -1.65 1.71 19.44
C GLU A 26 -1.58 1.49 17.92
N TYR A 27 -1.50 0.23 17.48
CA TYR A 27 -1.52 -0.12 16.04
C TYR A 27 -2.80 0.34 15.35
N GLU A 28 -3.95 0.28 16.02
CA GLU A 28 -5.21 0.77 15.46
C GLU A 28 -5.16 2.29 15.21
N THR A 29 -4.65 3.05 16.16
CA THR A 29 -4.53 4.51 16.05
C THR A 29 -3.59 4.91 14.91
N ILE A 30 -2.44 4.26 14.82
CA ILE A 30 -1.45 4.50 13.75
C ILE A 30 -2.05 4.09 12.39
N GLY A 31 -2.67 2.92 12.32
CA GLY A 31 -3.27 2.40 11.08
C GLY A 31 -4.38 3.28 10.54
N LYS A 32 -5.27 3.80 11.39
CA LYS A 32 -6.32 4.77 10.98
C LYS A 32 -5.70 6.02 10.37
N HIS A 33 -4.66 6.57 11.00
CA HIS A 33 -3.97 7.74 10.45
C HIS A 33 -3.34 7.46 9.08
N ILE A 34 -2.82 6.24 8.86
CA ILE A 34 -2.26 5.81 7.57
C ILE A 34 -3.36 5.69 6.51
N ALA A 35 -4.49 5.07 6.84
CA ALA A 35 -5.61 4.91 5.92
C ALA A 35 -6.17 6.27 5.46
N GLU A 36 -6.30 7.23 6.37
CA GLU A 36 -6.70 8.61 6.03
C GLU A 36 -5.73 9.28 5.04
N LYS A 37 -4.44 9.02 5.19
CA LYS A 37 -3.40 9.55 4.30
C LYS A 37 -3.43 8.93 2.91
N CYS A 38 -4.09 7.80 2.71
CA CYS A 38 -4.26 7.20 1.39
C CYS A 38 -5.36 7.89 0.55
N HIS A 39 -6.07 8.90 1.09
CA HIS A 39 -7.08 9.71 0.40
C HIS A 39 -8.17 8.89 -0.30
N GLY A 40 -8.53 7.72 0.25
CA GLY A 40 -9.59 6.88 -0.30
C GLY A 40 -9.23 6.13 -1.58
N LEU A 41 -7.97 6.12 -2.02
CA LEU A 41 -7.53 5.31 -3.14
C LEU A 41 -7.31 3.85 -2.72
N PRO A 42 -8.07 2.87 -3.26
CA PRO A 42 -7.95 1.47 -2.87
C PRO A 42 -6.53 0.92 -3.06
N LEU A 43 -5.89 1.25 -4.18
CA LEU A 43 -4.55 0.77 -4.52
C LEU A 43 -3.50 1.29 -3.51
N SER A 44 -3.57 2.57 -3.16
CA SER A 44 -2.69 3.19 -2.16
C SER A 44 -2.81 2.49 -0.81
N ILE A 45 -4.05 2.21 -0.39
CA ILE A 45 -4.32 1.51 0.87
C ILE A 45 -3.68 0.12 0.87
N VAL A 46 -3.92 -0.68 -0.17
CA VAL A 46 -3.44 -2.07 -0.26
C VAL A 46 -1.92 -2.13 -0.31
N VAL A 47 -1.28 -1.24 -1.06
CA VAL A 47 0.18 -1.19 -1.15
C VAL A 47 0.80 -0.86 0.20
N VAL A 48 0.34 0.22 0.85
CA VAL A 48 0.89 0.62 2.15
C VAL A 48 0.63 -0.46 3.20
N ALA A 49 -0.55 -1.08 3.18
CA ALA A 49 -0.86 -2.23 4.03
C ALA A 49 0.10 -3.40 3.81
N GLY A 50 0.40 -3.73 2.55
CA GLY A 50 1.36 -4.78 2.20
C GLY A 50 2.77 -4.52 2.72
N LEU A 51 3.25 -3.27 2.65
CA LEU A 51 4.55 -2.88 3.21
C LEU A 51 4.62 -3.09 4.73
N LEU A 52 3.54 -2.73 5.43
CA LEU A 52 3.44 -2.82 6.89
C LEU A 52 3.28 -4.25 7.41
N LYS A 53 2.73 -5.16 6.59
CA LYS A 53 2.51 -6.57 6.97
C LYS A 53 3.79 -7.29 7.41
N SER A 54 4.95 -6.86 6.91
CA SER A 54 6.26 -7.41 7.27
C SER A 54 6.89 -6.77 8.51
N LYS A 55 6.31 -5.70 9.05
CA LYS A 55 6.87 -4.88 10.13
C LYS A 55 6.34 -5.33 11.49
N ARG A 56 7.21 -5.33 12.51
CA ARG A 56 6.92 -5.93 13.83
C ARG A 56 6.80 -4.90 14.97
N THR A 57 7.26 -3.68 14.77
CA THR A 57 7.25 -2.63 15.80
C THR A 57 6.44 -1.42 15.35
N THR A 58 5.93 -0.64 16.31
CA THR A 58 5.22 0.60 15.99
C THR A 58 6.17 1.67 15.45
N GLU A 59 7.46 1.60 15.78
CA GLU A 59 8.53 2.42 15.21
C GLU A 59 8.71 2.13 13.71
N ASP A 60 8.71 0.87 13.31
CA ASP A 60 8.77 0.48 11.89
C ASP A 60 7.59 1.06 11.11
N TRP A 61 6.40 0.99 11.71
CA TRP A 61 5.18 1.55 11.14
C TRP A 61 5.31 3.06 10.95
N LYS A 62 5.74 3.77 11.99
CA LYS A 62 5.99 5.23 11.95
C LYS A 62 7.05 5.60 10.90
N SER A 63 8.06 4.76 10.67
CA SER A 63 9.06 4.95 9.61
C SER A 63 8.42 4.84 8.22
N VAL A 64 7.65 3.79 7.97
CA VAL A 64 6.92 3.63 6.70
C VAL A 64 5.97 4.80 6.47
N VAL A 65 5.31 5.34 7.50
CA VAL A 65 4.48 6.56 7.38
C VAL A 65 5.29 7.76 6.93
N LYS A 66 6.50 7.95 7.46
CA LYS A 66 7.39 9.05 7.04
C LYS A 66 7.77 8.92 5.57
N ASP A 67 8.07 7.71 5.13
CA ASP A 67 8.39 7.44 3.73
C ASP A 67 7.16 7.72 2.86
N VAL A 68 6.01 7.12 3.19
CA VAL A 68 4.71 7.28 2.53
C VAL A 68 4.27 8.75 2.42
N LYS A 69 4.56 9.60 3.41
CA LYS A 69 4.29 11.06 3.35
C LYS A 69 4.98 11.76 2.17
N SER A 70 6.11 11.24 1.70
CA SER A 70 6.79 11.81 0.52
C SER A 70 6.14 11.39 -0.80
N PHE A 71 5.28 10.36 -0.79
CA PHE A 71 4.67 9.78 -1.99
C PHE A 71 3.21 10.16 -2.20
N ILE A 72 2.55 10.63 -1.15
CA ILE A 72 1.15 11.06 -1.22
C ILE A 72 1.10 12.48 -1.76
N THR A 73 0.45 12.63 -2.92
CA THR A 73 0.19 13.91 -3.57
C THR A 73 -1.31 14.04 -3.78
N THR A 74 -1.80 15.27 -3.98
CA THR A 74 -3.21 15.50 -4.32
C THR A 74 -3.55 15.11 -5.76
N ASP A 75 -2.55 14.82 -6.59
CA ASP A 75 -2.74 14.31 -7.95
C ASP A 75 -2.87 12.77 -7.93
N PRO A 76 -4.02 12.21 -8.32
CA PRO A 76 -4.25 10.77 -8.21
C PRO A 76 -3.32 9.91 -9.08
N ASP A 77 -2.93 10.41 -10.25
CA ASP A 77 -2.08 9.68 -11.20
C ASP A 77 -0.63 9.63 -10.71
N GLU A 78 -0.13 10.77 -10.23
CA GLU A 78 1.16 10.88 -9.58
C GLU A 78 1.21 10.04 -8.29
N GLN A 79 0.14 10.08 -7.49
CA GLN A 79 0.02 9.26 -6.29
C GLN A 79 0.08 7.76 -6.64
N CYS A 80 -0.64 7.31 -7.68
CA CYS A 80 -0.58 5.93 -8.14
C CYS A 80 0.84 5.54 -8.61
N SER A 81 1.49 6.38 -9.42
CA SER A 81 2.86 6.12 -9.90
C SER A 81 3.86 5.98 -8.75
N ARG A 82 3.79 6.89 -7.78
CA ARG A 82 4.66 6.92 -6.60
C ARG A 82 4.44 5.70 -5.69
N VAL A 83 3.19 5.33 -5.46
CA VAL A 83 2.82 4.12 -4.68
C VAL A 83 3.32 2.85 -5.37
N LEU A 84 3.22 2.76 -6.69
CA LEU A 84 3.75 1.62 -7.45
C LEU A 84 5.28 1.52 -7.37
N GLY A 85 5.98 2.66 -7.50
CA GLY A 85 7.43 2.71 -7.32
C GLY A 85 7.86 2.26 -5.91
N LEU A 86 7.09 2.64 -4.89
CA LEU A 86 7.30 2.18 -3.51
C LEU A 86 7.18 0.67 -3.37
N SER A 87 6.14 0.06 -3.94
CA SER A 87 6.00 -1.40 -3.95
C SER A 87 7.23 -2.04 -4.57
N TYR A 88 7.66 -1.57 -5.74
CA TYR A 88 8.80 -2.11 -6.47
C TYR A 88 10.11 -2.05 -5.65
N ASN A 89 10.38 -0.93 -4.99
CA ASN A 89 11.59 -0.74 -4.17
C ASN A 89 11.63 -1.64 -2.92
N HIS A 90 10.48 -2.11 -2.46
CA HIS A 90 10.36 -2.97 -1.28
C HIS A 90 10.16 -4.44 -1.61
N LEU A 91 10.09 -4.81 -2.89
CA LEU A 91 10.14 -6.21 -3.32
C LEU A 91 11.58 -6.71 -3.25
N THR A 92 11.76 -7.97 -2.84
CA THR A 92 13.06 -8.64 -2.93
C THR A 92 13.47 -8.79 -4.40
N SER A 93 14.78 -8.91 -4.66
CA SER A 93 15.32 -9.04 -6.02
C SER A 93 14.62 -10.13 -6.84
N ASP A 94 14.30 -11.26 -6.21
CA ASP A 94 13.64 -12.40 -6.86
C ASP A 94 12.18 -12.09 -7.23
N LEU A 95 11.45 -11.36 -6.38
CA LEU A 95 10.08 -10.95 -6.67
C LEU A 95 10.02 -9.88 -7.77
N ASN A 96 11.02 -8.99 -7.83
CA ASN A 96 11.14 -8.02 -8.92
C ASN A 96 11.39 -8.71 -10.28
N ALA A 97 12.23 -9.74 -10.33
CA ALA A 97 12.43 -10.53 -11.54
C ALA A 97 11.14 -11.25 -11.98
N CYS A 98 10.38 -11.81 -11.04
CA CYS A 98 9.07 -12.40 -11.34
C CYS A 98 8.08 -11.37 -11.89
N LEU A 99 7.99 -10.19 -11.27
CA LEU A 99 7.07 -9.13 -11.70
C LEU A 99 7.39 -8.66 -13.14
N LEU A 100 8.68 -8.48 -13.45
CA LEU A 100 9.14 -8.13 -14.80
C LEU A 100 8.78 -9.20 -15.83
N ASN A 101 8.96 -10.48 -15.49
CA ASN A 101 8.54 -11.59 -16.35
C ASN A 101 7.03 -11.58 -16.63
N PHE A 102 6.19 -11.32 -15.61
CA PHE A 102 4.75 -11.21 -15.80
C PHE A 102 4.35 -10.05 -16.72
N VAL A 103 5.00 -8.89 -16.57
CA VAL A 103 4.74 -7.71 -17.43
C VAL A 103 5.15 -8.00 -18.88
N ILE A 104 6.32 -8.60 -19.10
CA ILE A 104 6.80 -8.99 -20.44
C ILE A 104 5.87 -10.03 -21.06
N PHE A 105 5.44 -11.02 -20.28
CA PHE A 105 4.54 -12.09 -20.71
C PHE A 105 3.16 -11.55 -21.11
N GLN A 106 2.52 -10.71 -20.27
CA GLN A 106 1.25 -10.07 -20.62
C GLN A 106 1.37 -9.17 -21.84
N LYS A 107 2.45 -8.39 -21.95
CA LYS A 107 2.67 -7.53 -23.13
C LYS A 107 2.76 -8.37 -24.40
N THR A 108 3.37 -9.56 -24.35
CA THR A 108 3.51 -10.45 -25.51
C THR A 108 2.19 -11.09 -25.93
N LEU A 109 1.32 -11.45 -24.98
CA LEU A 109 0.01 -12.07 -25.26
C LEU A 109 -1.05 -11.10 -25.81
N ILE A 110 -0.92 -9.80 -25.58
CA ILE A 110 -1.88 -8.78 -26.09
C ILE A 110 -1.60 -8.43 -27.56
N PHE A 111 -0.45 -8.85 -28.12
CA PHE A 111 -0.09 -8.66 -29.53
C PHE A 111 -0.18 -9.96 -30.37
N GLN A 112 -0.89 -10.99 -29.90
CA GLN A 112 -1.28 -12.16 -30.70
C GLN A 112 -2.79 -12.22 -30.91
#